data_AF-A0A0V8S4W5-F1
#
_entry.id   AF-A0A0V8S4W5-F1
#
_cell.length_a   1.000
_cell.length_b   1.000
_cell.length_c   1.000
_cell.angle_alpha   90.00
_cell.angle_beta   90.00
_cell.angle_gamma   90.00
#
_symmetry.space_group_name_H-M   'P 1'
#
loop_
_entity.id
_entity.type
_entity.pdbx_description
1 polymer ?
#
loop_
_entity_poly.entity_id
_entity_poly.type
_entity_poly.pdbx_seq_one_letter_code
_entity_poly.pdbx_strand_id
1 'polypeptide(L)'
;MWADGTVVLVVVGVVLLLAWLVWVQASRLDRLHRKVGASRAVVEAQLVRRAGVAAELATSGQLDPASSVLVGEAAWAALTAGGAGGDVPSSGLLPPDLRAFLGTSAAARGLDRGQVESELSATLDEVLDEPEEVAALTADPVGERLLGELAAAWYRVQLARRFHNEAVAQTQRVRRGALVRLLRLAGHAPEPRTLELDDAWPRGLPLPGEAASARQPRPGTAG
;
A
#
# COMPACT_ATOMS: atom_id res chain seq x y z
N MET A 1 15.73 -3.03 -60.43
CA MET A 1 17.04 -2.83 -59.76
C MET A 1 17.02 -1.73 -58.71
N TRP A 2 16.61 -0.47 -58.97
CA TRP A 2 16.51 0.53 -57.89
C TRP A 2 15.34 0.27 -56.91
N ALA A 3 14.20 -0.21 -57.43
CA ALA A 3 13.03 -0.54 -56.62
C ALA A 3 13.31 -1.64 -55.59
N ASP A 4 14.13 -2.64 -55.94
CA ASP A 4 14.44 -3.78 -55.07
C ASP A 4 15.26 -3.34 -53.84
N GLY A 5 16.22 -2.44 -54.04
CA GLY A 5 17.02 -1.86 -52.95
C GLY A 5 16.19 -0.96 -52.03
N THR A 6 15.29 -0.16 -52.59
CA THR A 6 14.38 0.69 -51.80
C THR A 6 13.43 -0.15 -50.94
N VAL A 7 12.85 -1.22 -51.49
CA VAL A 7 11.96 -2.12 -50.73
C VAL A 7 12.70 -2.76 -49.56
N VAL A 8 13.91 -3.28 -49.78
CA VAL A 8 14.73 -3.86 -48.70
C VAL A 8 15.02 -2.83 -47.61
N LEU A 9 15.41 -1.60 -47.98
CA LEU A 9 15.66 -0.53 -47.00
C LEU A 9 14.42 -0.17 -46.18
N VAL A 10 13.26 -0.08 -46.82
CA VAL A 10 11.99 0.20 -46.13
C VAL A 10 11.66 -0.94 -45.15
N VAL A 11 11.77 -2.20 -45.58
CA VAL A 11 11.51 -3.36 -44.72
C VAL A 11 12.45 -3.38 -43.52
N VAL A 12 13.75 -3.17 -43.74
CA VAL A 12 14.75 -3.08 -42.65
C VAL A 12 14.41 -1.95 -41.69
N GLY A 13 14.06 -0.77 -42.21
CA GLY A 13 13.63 0.37 -41.40
C GLY A 13 12.41 0.07 -40.52
N VAL A 14 11.40 -0.60 -41.07
CA VAL A 14 10.19 -1.02 -40.34
C VAL A 14 10.54 -2.05 -39.26
N VAL A 15 11.39 -3.04 -39.56
CA VAL A 15 11.82 -4.06 -38.58
C VAL A 15 12.59 -3.42 -37.42
N LEU A 16 13.51 -2.50 -37.70
CA LEU A 16 14.25 -1.78 -36.67
C LEU A 16 13.33 -0.92 -35.80
N LEU A 17 12.36 -0.23 -36.40
CA LEU A 17 11.35 0.54 -35.68
C LEU A 17 10.51 -0.36 -34.76
N LEU A 18 10.05 -1.51 -35.25
CA LEU A 18 9.29 -2.47 -34.44
C LEU A 18 10.14 -3.01 -33.29
N ALA A 19 11.38 -3.43 -33.55
CA ALA A 19 12.29 -3.92 -32.51
C ALA A 19 12.53 -2.87 -31.42
N TRP A 20 12.74 -1.61 -31.81
CA TRP A 20 12.88 -0.49 -30.87
C TRP A 20 11.60 -0.27 -30.05
N LEU A 21 10.42 -0.27 -30.69
CA LEU A 21 9.14 -0.14 -29.98
C LEU A 21 8.92 -1.27 -28.97
N VAL A 22 9.25 -2.50 -29.33
CA VAL A 22 9.16 -3.67 -28.43
C VAL A 22 10.08 -3.50 -27.23
N TRP A 23 11.33 -3.10 -27.47
CA TRP A 23 12.31 -2.85 -26.40
C TRP A 23 11.85 -1.75 -25.44
N VAL A 24 11.31 -0.64 -25.95
CA VAL A 24 10.75 0.46 -25.13
C VAL A 24 9.60 -0.05 -24.26
N GLN A 25 8.66 -0.79 -24.84
CA GLN A 25 7.48 -1.27 -24.10
C GLN A 25 7.85 -2.32 -23.04
N ALA A 26 8.77 -3.24 -23.36
CA ALA A 26 9.28 -4.22 -22.40
C ALA A 26 9.99 -3.52 -21.22
N SER A 27 10.87 -2.56 -21.52
CA SER A 27 11.61 -1.79 -20.51
C SER A 27 10.67 -0.96 -19.62
N ARG A 28 9.63 -0.38 -20.22
CA ARG A 28 8.62 0.37 -19.49
C ARG A 28 7.81 -0.54 -18.55
N LEU A 29 7.42 -1.72 -19.01
CA LEU A 29 6.69 -2.69 -18.22
C LEU A 29 7.51 -3.19 -17.02
N ASP A 30 8.80 -3.48 -17.23
CA ASP A 30 9.73 -3.89 -16.17
C ASP A 30 9.87 -2.82 -15.06
N ARG A 31 10.05 -1.54 -15.45
CA ARG A 31 10.10 -0.42 -14.50
C ARG A 31 8.80 -0.28 -13.71
N LEU A 32 7.65 -0.47 -14.35
CA LEU A 32 6.34 -0.41 -13.69
C LEU A 32 6.15 -1.56 -12.70
N HIS A 33 6.54 -2.78 -13.06
CA HIS A 33 6.50 -3.92 -12.12
C HIS A 33 7.39 -3.68 -10.89
N ARG A 34 8.61 -3.17 -11.08
CA ARG A 34 9.48 -2.79 -9.96
C ARG A 34 8.84 -1.70 -9.09
N LYS A 35 8.20 -0.70 -9.70
CA LYS A 35 7.50 0.37 -8.99
C LYS A 35 6.33 -0.16 -8.16
N VAL A 36 5.56 -1.11 -8.68
CA VAL A 36 4.47 -1.77 -7.92
C VAL A 36 5.02 -2.57 -6.74
N GLY A 37 6.12 -3.30 -6.93
CA GLY A 37 6.79 -4.02 -5.84
C GLY A 37 7.27 -3.07 -4.74
N ALA A 38 7.93 -1.97 -5.12
CA ALA A 38 8.40 -0.96 -4.18
C ALA A 38 7.25 -0.27 -3.44
N SER A 39 6.17 0.13 -4.14
CA SER A 39 5.02 0.77 -3.49
C SER A 39 4.28 -0.18 -2.54
N ARG A 40 4.22 -1.48 -2.87
CA ARG A 40 3.66 -2.50 -1.97
C ARG A 40 4.45 -2.59 -0.66
N ALA A 41 5.78 -2.61 -0.74
CA ALA A 41 6.63 -2.67 0.45
C ALA A 41 6.45 -1.42 1.35
N VAL A 42 6.26 -0.25 0.75
CA VAL A 42 5.96 0.98 1.50
C VAL A 42 4.62 0.88 2.22
N VAL A 43 3.56 0.42 1.54
CA VAL A 43 2.24 0.23 2.16
C VAL A 43 2.33 -0.73 3.34
N GLU A 44 2.97 -1.88 3.16
CA GLU A 44 3.14 -2.88 4.21
C GLU A 44 3.82 -2.30 5.46
N ALA A 45 4.92 -1.55 5.26
CA ALA A 45 5.62 -0.89 6.36
C ALA A 45 4.73 0.12 7.11
N GLN A 46 3.87 0.87 6.40
CA GLN A 46 2.95 1.81 7.04
C GLN A 46 1.81 1.11 7.78
N LEU A 47 1.29 0.01 7.24
CA LEU A 47 0.28 -0.81 7.89
C LEU A 47 0.80 -1.42 9.20
N VAL A 48 1.99 -2.02 9.16
CA VAL A 48 2.68 -2.53 10.36
C VAL A 48 2.91 -1.42 11.38
N ARG A 49 3.33 -0.22 10.93
CA ARG A 49 3.49 0.92 11.84
C ARG A 49 2.17 1.34 12.48
N ARG A 50 1.06 1.37 11.74
CA ARG A 50 -0.28 1.71 12.27
C ARG A 50 -0.72 0.69 13.30
N ALA A 51 -0.63 -0.60 12.99
CA ALA A 51 -0.99 -1.68 13.92
C ALA A 51 -0.09 -1.69 15.17
N GLY A 52 1.20 -1.38 15.02
CA GLY A 52 2.13 -1.23 16.15
C GLY A 52 1.73 -0.08 17.10
N VAL A 53 1.34 1.07 16.56
CA VAL A 53 0.86 2.20 17.40
C VAL A 53 -0.47 1.87 18.06
N ALA A 54 -1.38 1.17 17.38
CA ALA A 54 -2.63 0.70 17.97
C ALA A 54 -2.38 -0.29 19.13
N ALA A 55 -1.43 -1.20 18.98
CA ALA A 55 -1.01 -2.10 20.05
C ALA A 55 -0.36 -1.36 21.23
N GLU A 56 0.45 -0.32 20.97
CA GLU A 56 1.00 0.55 22.03
C GLU A 56 -0.12 1.28 22.77
N LEU A 57 -1.15 1.78 22.06
CA LEU A 57 -2.33 2.40 22.67
C LEU A 57 -3.09 1.43 23.56
N ALA A 58 -3.38 0.21 23.08
CA ALA A 58 -4.06 -0.84 23.85
C ALA A 58 -3.30 -1.24 25.13
N THR A 59 -1.97 -1.18 25.11
CA THR A 59 -1.11 -1.58 26.25
C THR A 59 -0.68 -0.40 27.13
N SER A 60 -1.03 0.83 26.76
CA SER A 60 -0.63 2.06 27.47
C SER A 60 -1.37 2.28 28.79
N GLY A 61 -2.49 1.58 29.02
CA GLY A 61 -3.34 1.77 30.19
C GLY A 61 -4.25 3.01 30.11
N GLN A 62 -4.33 3.65 28.94
CA GLN A 62 -5.14 4.86 28.73
C GLN A 62 -6.59 4.57 28.28
N LEU A 63 -6.81 3.42 27.64
CA LEU A 63 -8.15 2.96 27.25
C LEU A 63 -8.80 2.21 28.41
N ASP A 64 -10.13 2.12 28.42
CA ASP A 64 -10.81 1.24 29.36
C ASP A 64 -10.44 -0.24 29.10
N PRO A 65 -10.64 -1.15 30.07
CA PRO A 65 -10.23 -2.53 29.94
C PRO A 65 -10.87 -3.28 28.76
N ALA A 66 -12.11 -2.95 28.37
CA ALA A 66 -12.79 -3.60 27.26
C ALA A 66 -12.20 -3.12 25.92
N SER A 67 -12.08 -1.81 25.72
CA SER A 67 -11.47 -1.23 24.51
C SER A 67 -10.01 -1.64 24.33
N SER A 68 -9.23 -1.74 25.43
CA SER A 68 -7.86 -2.24 25.39
C SER A 68 -7.75 -3.64 24.79
N VAL A 69 -8.64 -4.55 25.16
CA VAL A 69 -8.65 -5.93 24.66
C VAL A 69 -9.04 -5.96 23.18
N LEU A 70 -10.11 -5.26 22.79
CA LEU A 70 -10.58 -5.22 21.41
C LEU A 70 -9.53 -4.64 20.45
N VAL A 71 -8.95 -3.48 20.80
CA VAL A 71 -7.90 -2.85 19.99
C VAL A 71 -6.64 -3.73 19.95
N GLY A 72 -6.28 -4.35 21.07
CA GLY A 72 -5.13 -5.25 21.15
C GLY A 72 -5.27 -6.47 20.24
N GLU A 73 -6.44 -7.12 20.24
CA GLU A 73 -6.73 -8.28 19.38
C GLU A 73 -6.72 -7.90 17.90
N ALA A 74 -7.40 -6.80 17.53
CA ALA A 74 -7.44 -6.33 16.15
C ALA A 74 -6.03 -5.91 15.66
N ALA A 75 -5.24 -5.24 16.50
CA ALA A 75 -3.87 -4.85 16.19
C ALA A 75 -2.98 -6.09 16.02
N TRP A 76 -3.13 -7.11 16.86
CA TRP A 76 -2.39 -8.36 16.75
C TRP A 76 -2.75 -9.14 15.48
N ALA A 77 -4.03 -9.22 15.12
CA ALA A 77 -4.48 -9.80 13.85
C ALA A 77 -3.83 -9.07 12.67
N ALA A 78 -3.82 -7.73 12.69
CA ALA A 78 -3.14 -6.92 11.68
C ALA A 78 -1.62 -7.10 11.67
N LEU A 79 -0.94 -7.32 12.79
CA LEU A 79 0.50 -7.57 12.79
C LEU A 79 0.85 -8.96 12.23
N THR A 80 0.04 -9.97 12.55
CA THR A 80 0.29 -11.37 12.16
C THR A 80 -0.07 -11.67 10.71
N ALA A 81 -1.06 -10.98 10.14
CA ALA A 81 -1.43 -11.14 8.73
C ALA A 81 -0.30 -10.78 7.73
N GLY A 82 0.70 -9.98 8.14
CA GLY A 82 1.78 -9.48 7.28
C GLY A 82 3.00 -10.42 7.23
N GLY A 83 3.19 -11.20 8.30
CA GLY A 83 4.32 -12.14 8.44
C GLY A 83 4.24 -13.36 7.53
N ALA A 84 3.04 -13.76 7.08
CA ALA A 84 2.85 -14.99 6.30
C ALA A 84 3.32 -14.90 4.83
N GLY A 85 3.74 -13.72 4.35
CA GLY A 85 4.02 -13.47 2.94
C GLY A 85 5.44 -13.02 2.57
N GLY A 86 6.30 -12.74 3.55
CA GLY A 86 7.56 -12.01 3.36
C GLY A 86 8.71 -12.81 2.73
N ASP A 87 8.85 -14.11 3.03
CA ASP A 87 10.09 -14.84 2.76
C ASP A 87 9.89 -16.10 1.91
N VAL A 88 9.30 -15.96 0.72
CA VAL A 88 9.45 -17.01 -0.30
C VAL A 88 10.26 -16.45 -1.48
N PRO A 89 11.60 -16.56 -1.48
CA PRO A 89 12.42 -16.24 -2.65
C PRO A 89 12.08 -17.21 -3.79
N SER A 90 11.14 -16.80 -4.64
CA SER A 90 10.38 -17.69 -5.52
C SER A 90 10.31 -17.21 -6.96
N SER A 91 11.43 -16.80 -7.55
CA SER A 91 11.42 -16.42 -8.98
C SER A 91 12.24 -17.29 -9.91
N GLY A 92 13.04 -18.24 -9.40
CA GLY A 92 13.90 -19.08 -10.26
C GLY A 92 13.65 -20.58 -10.23
N LEU A 93 13.29 -21.15 -9.06
CA LEU A 93 13.40 -22.60 -8.82
C LEU A 93 12.06 -23.36 -8.82
N LEU A 94 10.93 -22.66 -8.87
CA LEU A 94 9.62 -23.28 -8.66
C LEU A 94 8.98 -23.76 -9.98
N PRO A 95 8.39 -24.98 -9.99
CA PRO A 95 7.54 -25.42 -11.09
C PRO A 95 6.42 -24.41 -11.41
N PRO A 96 6.00 -24.31 -12.69
CA PRO A 96 5.00 -23.33 -13.12
C PRO A 96 3.67 -23.45 -12.37
N ASP A 97 3.24 -24.67 -12.07
CA ASP A 97 1.97 -24.93 -11.38
C ASP A 97 2.02 -24.45 -9.93
N LEU A 98 3.15 -24.65 -9.26
CA LEU A 98 3.36 -24.14 -7.90
C LEU A 98 3.43 -22.61 -7.88
N ARG A 99 4.06 -21.99 -8.90
CA ARG A 99 4.06 -20.52 -9.04
C ARG A 99 2.66 -19.97 -9.26
N ALA A 100 1.85 -20.61 -10.10
CA ALA A 100 0.46 -20.21 -10.33
C ALA A 100 -0.36 -20.34 -9.03
N PHE A 101 -0.23 -21.46 -8.33
CA PHE A 101 -0.87 -21.69 -7.04
C PHE A 101 -0.45 -20.66 -5.98
N LEU A 102 0.86 -20.41 -5.82
CA LEU A 102 1.38 -19.39 -4.91
C LEU A 102 0.94 -17.98 -5.29
N GLY A 103 0.79 -17.68 -6.58
CA GLY A 103 0.23 -16.42 -7.07
C GLY A 103 -1.23 -16.22 -6.66
N THR A 104 -2.05 -17.26 -6.78
CA THR A 104 -3.44 -17.25 -6.31
C THR A 104 -3.52 -17.12 -4.79
N SER A 105 -2.70 -17.86 -4.05
CA SER A 105 -2.59 -17.74 -2.59
C SER A 105 -2.13 -16.35 -2.16
N ALA A 106 -1.14 -15.76 -2.83
CA ALA A 106 -0.67 -14.40 -2.54
C ALA A 106 -1.75 -13.36 -2.79
N ALA A 107 -2.60 -13.59 -3.79
CA ALA A 107 -3.73 -12.73 -4.07
C ALA A 107 -4.86 -12.90 -3.03
N ALA A 108 -5.13 -14.13 -2.58
CA ALA A 108 -6.05 -14.40 -1.48
C ALA A 108 -5.57 -13.77 -0.17
N ARG A 109 -4.27 -13.88 0.16
CA ARG A 109 -3.64 -13.20 1.31
C ARG A 109 -3.72 -11.68 1.22
N GLY A 110 -3.73 -11.11 0.01
CA GLY A 110 -3.94 -9.67 -0.18
C GLY A 110 -5.39 -9.23 0.15
N LEU A 111 -6.37 -10.08 -0.17
CA LEU A 111 -7.78 -9.84 0.20
C LEU A 111 -7.97 -9.98 1.72
N ASP A 112 -7.39 -11.03 2.30
CA ASP A 112 -7.34 -11.27 3.75
C ASP A 112 -6.71 -10.09 4.49
N ARG A 113 -5.59 -9.56 3.96
CA ARG A 113 -4.94 -8.38 4.52
C ARG A 113 -5.84 -7.15 4.53
N GLY A 114 -6.52 -6.87 3.43
CA GLY A 114 -7.44 -5.72 3.34
C GLY A 114 -8.58 -5.80 4.35
N GLN A 115 -9.12 -7.01 4.56
CA GLN A 115 -10.16 -7.26 5.54
C GLN A 115 -9.66 -7.03 6.97
N VAL A 116 -8.54 -7.66 7.36
CA VAL A 116 -7.95 -7.51 8.69
C VAL A 116 -7.62 -6.04 9.01
N GLU A 117 -7.12 -5.29 8.03
CA GLU A 117 -6.85 -3.86 8.20
C GLU A 117 -8.12 -3.01 8.33
N SER A 118 -9.21 -3.43 7.68
CA SER A 118 -10.52 -2.78 7.80
C SER A 118 -11.16 -3.08 9.16
N GLU A 119 -11.00 -4.30 9.68
CA GLU A 119 -11.42 -4.69 11.03
C GLU A 119 -10.68 -3.89 12.11
N LEU A 120 -9.37 -3.70 11.97
CA LEU A 120 -8.60 -2.79 12.83
C LEU A 120 -9.12 -1.35 12.74
N SER A 121 -9.39 -0.87 11.53
CA SER A 121 -9.94 0.47 11.34
C SER A 121 -11.32 0.64 11.98
N ALA A 122 -12.22 -0.32 11.83
CA ALA A 122 -13.55 -0.29 12.45
C ALA A 122 -13.47 -0.32 13.98
N THR A 123 -12.59 -1.16 14.53
CA THR A 123 -12.37 -1.24 15.99
C THR A 123 -11.84 0.08 16.55
N LEU A 124 -10.86 0.69 15.86
CA LEU A 124 -10.33 1.99 16.26
C LEU A 124 -11.35 3.11 16.08
N ASP A 125 -12.19 3.06 15.06
CA ASP A 125 -13.25 4.06 14.86
C ASP A 125 -14.30 3.97 15.97
N GLU A 126 -14.73 2.77 16.34
CA GLU A 126 -15.68 2.54 17.44
C GLU A 126 -15.15 3.05 18.78
N VAL A 127 -13.90 2.74 19.11
CA VAL A 127 -13.26 3.19 20.37
C VAL A 127 -12.99 4.71 20.36
N LEU A 128 -12.76 5.31 19.19
CA LEU A 128 -12.44 6.74 19.08
C LEU A 128 -13.65 7.61 18.71
N ASP A 129 -14.87 7.07 18.63
CA ASP A 129 -16.08 7.86 18.31
C ASP A 129 -16.58 8.64 19.53
N GLU A 130 -16.23 8.23 20.77
CA GLU A 130 -16.66 8.90 22.00
C GLU A 130 -15.76 10.12 22.34
N PRO A 131 -16.30 11.36 22.27
CA PRO A 131 -15.49 12.57 22.42
C PRO A 131 -14.95 12.77 23.85
N GLU A 132 -15.64 12.23 24.86
CA GLU A 132 -15.18 12.30 26.25
C GLU A 132 -13.94 11.42 26.48
N GLU A 133 -13.90 10.22 25.89
CA GLU A 133 -12.75 9.32 25.93
C GLU A 133 -11.53 9.92 25.21
N VAL A 134 -11.75 10.48 24.02
CA VAL A 134 -10.70 11.20 23.26
C VAL A 134 -10.17 12.41 24.04
N ALA A 135 -11.05 13.15 24.73
CA ALA A 135 -10.64 14.27 25.57
C ALA A 135 -9.79 13.81 26.77
N ALA A 136 -10.16 12.68 27.39
CA ALA A 136 -9.37 12.08 28.48
C ALA A 136 -7.99 11.63 27.99
N LEU A 137 -7.92 10.96 26.84
CA LEU A 137 -6.67 10.56 26.19
C LEU A 137 -5.78 11.76 25.88
N THR A 138 -6.36 12.85 25.39
CA THR A 138 -5.62 14.07 25.03
C THR A 138 -5.13 14.83 26.27
N ALA A 139 -5.77 14.66 27.43
CA ALA A 139 -5.36 15.30 28.68
C ALA A 139 -4.08 14.67 29.27
N ASP A 140 -3.79 13.40 28.96
CA ASP A 140 -2.56 12.73 29.34
C ASP A 140 -1.48 12.88 28.23
N PRO A 141 -0.25 13.33 28.56
CA PRO A 141 0.83 13.46 27.58
C PRO A 141 1.15 12.18 26.79
N VAL A 142 0.95 11.00 27.39
CA VAL A 142 1.15 9.70 26.72
C VAL A 142 0.02 9.46 25.72
N GLY A 143 -1.24 9.68 26.11
CA GLY A 143 -2.39 9.52 25.22
C GLY A 143 -2.35 10.51 24.06
N GLU A 144 -2.05 11.78 24.31
CA GLU A 144 -1.88 12.82 23.27
C GLU A 144 -0.81 12.41 22.25
N ARG A 145 0.35 11.93 22.71
CA ARG A 145 1.42 11.44 21.83
C ARG A 145 0.95 10.28 20.95
N LEU A 146 0.27 9.29 21.54
CA LEU A 146 -0.19 8.10 20.84
C LEU A 146 -1.27 8.41 19.80
N LEU A 147 -2.22 9.28 20.13
CA LEU A 147 -3.21 9.77 19.16
C LEU A 147 -2.55 10.51 17.99
N GLY A 148 -1.53 11.33 18.26
CA GLY A 148 -0.76 12.00 17.22
C GLY A 148 0.04 11.03 16.33
N GLU A 149 0.65 9.99 16.92
CA GLU A 149 1.35 8.94 16.18
C GLU A 149 0.39 8.10 15.33
N LEU A 150 -0.80 7.79 15.87
CA LEU A 150 -1.83 7.03 15.19
C LEU A 150 -2.39 7.81 13.99
N ALA A 151 -2.73 9.09 14.18
CA ALA A 151 -3.14 9.99 13.11
C ALA A 151 -2.07 10.09 12.00
N ALA A 152 -0.80 10.23 12.38
CA ALA A 152 0.30 10.27 11.41
C ALA A 152 0.46 8.94 10.65
N ALA A 153 0.28 7.79 11.32
CA ALA A 153 0.31 6.49 10.69
C ALA A 153 -0.89 6.30 9.73
N TRP A 154 -2.09 6.70 10.14
CA TRP A 154 -3.31 6.63 9.33
C TRP A 154 -3.19 7.42 8.03
N TYR A 155 -2.69 8.66 8.11
CA TYR A 155 -2.42 9.49 6.94
C TYR A 155 -1.40 8.84 5.99
N ARG A 156 -0.30 8.29 6.53
CA ARG A 156 0.72 7.62 5.72
C ARG A 156 0.21 6.36 5.04
N VAL A 157 -0.68 5.59 5.68
CA VAL A 157 -1.35 4.44 5.08
C VAL A 157 -2.21 4.87 3.89
N GLN A 158 -3.08 5.88 4.05
CA GLN A 158 -3.93 6.39 2.97
C GLN A 158 -3.09 6.82 1.75
N LEU A 159 -2.01 7.57 2.00
CA LEU A 159 -1.12 8.05 0.95
C LEU A 159 -0.39 6.90 0.24
N ALA A 160 0.16 5.96 1.02
CA ALA A 160 0.85 4.80 0.47
C ALA A 160 -0.10 3.93 -0.38
N ARG A 161 -1.32 3.68 0.10
CA ARG A 161 -2.35 2.92 -0.63
C ARG A 161 -2.69 3.58 -1.96
N ARG A 162 -2.90 4.91 -1.96
CA ARG A 162 -3.16 5.67 -3.18
C ARG A 162 -2.02 5.55 -4.19
N PHE A 163 -0.76 5.71 -3.75
CA PHE A 163 0.40 5.54 -4.63
C PHE A 163 0.53 4.11 -5.16
N HIS A 164 0.23 3.10 -4.34
CA HIS A 164 0.21 1.71 -4.77
C HIS A 164 -0.86 1.47 -5.84
N ASN A 165 -2.10 1.89 -5.58
CA ASN A 165 -3.22 1.74 -6.52
C ASN A 165 -2.97 2.49 -7.84
N GLU A 166 -2.32 3.65 -7.80
CA GLU A 166 -1.90 4.36 -9.02
C GLU A 166 -0.84 3.57 -9.81
N ALA A 167 0.17 3.02 -9.13
CA ALA A 167 1.19 2.19 -9.78
C ALA A 167 0.58 0.92 -10.41
N VAL A 168 -0.38 0.29 -9.73
CA VAL A 168 -1.16 -0.85 -10.24
C VAL A 168 -1.94 -0.44 -11.49
N ALA A 169 -2.70 0.65 -11.43
CA ALA A 169 -3.51 1.14 -12.55
C ALA A 169 -2.65 1.50 -13.77
N GLN A 170 -1.50 2.16 -13.56
CA GLN A 170 -0.53 2.45 -14.61
C GLN A 170 -0.04 1.15 -15.26
N THR A 171 0.29 0.13 -14.47
CA THR A 171 0.76 -1.17 -14.96
C THR A 171 -0.31 -1.92 -15.75
N GLN A 172 -1.55 -1.98 -15.23
CA GLN A 172 -2.66 -2.64 -15.91
C GLN A 172 -2.98 -1.97 -17.27
N ARG A 173 -2.94 -0.63 -17.35
CA ARG A 173 -3.11 0.10 -18.61
C ARG A 173 -2.08 -0.30 -19.67
N VAL A 174 -0.81 -0.45 -19.27
CA VAL A 174 0.26 -0.91 -20.18
C VAL A 174 0.06 -2.38 -20.58
N ARG A 175 -0.27 -3.26 -19.64
CA ARG A 175 -0.50 -4.69 -19.90
C ARG A 175 -1.67 -4.95 -20.85
N ARG A 176 -2.69 -4.07 -20.86
CA ARG A 176 -3.85 -4.17 -21.76
C ARG A 176 -3.57 -3.73 -23.19
N GLY A 177 -2.45 -3.07 -23.46
CA GLY A 177 -2.08 -2.60 -24.80
C GLY A 177 -1.83 -3.74 -25.81
N ALA A 178 -2.22 -3.54 -27.07
CA ALA A 178 -2.17 -4.56 -28.11
C ALA A 178 -0.77 -5.16 -28.32
N LEU A 179 0.27 -4.32 -28.35
CA LEU A 179 1.66 -4.77 -28.52
C LEU A 179 2.11 -5.71 -27.38
N VAL A 180 1.78 -5.37 -26.13
CA VAL A 180 2.16 -6.17 -24.95
C VAL A 180 1.43 -7.51 -24.94
N ARG A 181 0.15 -7.53 -25.34
CA ARG A 181 -0.66 -8.75 -25.44
C ARG A 181 -0.22 -9.65 -26.59
N LEU A 182 -0.04 -9.08 -27.78
CA LEU A 182 0.36 -9.81 -28.99
C LEU A 182 1.73 -10.48 -28.82
N LEU A 183 2.67 -9.75 -28.21
CA LEU A 183 4.05 -10.21 -28.00
C LEU A 183 4.27 -10.90 -26.64
N ARG A 184 3.20 -11.08 -25.83
CA ARG A 184 3.25 -11.68 -24.49
C ARG A 184 4.37 -11.12 -23.58
N LEU A 185 4.64 -9.81 -23.68
CA LEU A 185 5.76 -9.16 -22.98
C LEU A 185 5.61 -9.18 -21.44
N ALA A 186 4.39 -9.32 -20.93
CA ALA A 186 4.14 -9.49 -19.50
C ALA A 186 4.54 -10.88 -18.97
N GLY A 187 4.80 -11.83 -19.86
CA GLY A 187 5.13 -13.20 -19.50
C GLY A 187 4.08 -13.84 -18.58
N HIS A 188 4.59 -14.52 -17.54
CA HIS A 188 3.78 -15.19 -16.51
C HIS A 188 3.63 -14.37 -15.23
N ALA A 189 4.01 -13.09 -15.25
CA ALA A 189 3.87 -12.24 -14.07
C ALA A 189 2.38 -12.09 -13.72
N PRO A 190 1.99 -12.34 -12.45
CA PRO A 190 0.60 -12.20 -12.02
C PRO A 190 0.12 -10.77 -12.24
N GLU A 191 -1.17 -10.59 -12.50
CA GLU A 191 -1.75 -9.25 -12.64
C GLU A 191 -1.66 -8.50 -11.31
N PRO A 192 -1.07 -7.29 -11.27
CA PRO A 192 -1.07 -6.48 -10.07
C PRO A 192 -2.50 -6.10 -9.70
N ARG A 193 -2.85 -6.20 -8.42
CA ARG A 193 -4.18 -5.90 -7.88
C ARG A 193 -4.11 -4.70 -6.97
N THR A 194 -5.18 -3.92 -6.92
CA THR A 194 -5.31 -2.82 -5.97
C THR A 194 -5.47 -3.37 -4.56
N LEU A 195 -5.08 -2.55 -3.59
CA LEU A 195 -5.35 -2.81 -2.19
C LEU A 195 -6.63 -2.06 -1.80
N GLU A 196 -7.64 -2.82 -1.45
CA GLU A 196 -8.90 -2.33 -0.91
C GLU A 196 -8.87 -2.54 0.61
N LEU A 197 -9.02 -1.46 1.36
CA LEU A 197 -9.15 -1.45 2.81
C LEU A 197 -9.97 -0.22 3.19
N ASP A 198 -10.72 -0.32 4.27
CA ASP A 198 -11.35 0.84 4.90
C ASP A 198 -10.31 1.61 5.72
N ASP A 199 -10.09 2.86 5.36
CA ASP A 199 -9.21 3.80 6.05
C ASP A 199 -9.88 5.17 6.19
N ALA A 200 -11.22 5.21 6.29
CA ALA A 200 -11.95 6.41 6.64
C ALA A 200 -11.32 7.07 7.88
N TRP A 201 -11.26 8.40 7.87
CA TRP A 201 -10.63 9.15 8.96
C TRP A 201 -11.53 9.09 10.21
N PRO A 202 -11.06 8.54 11.35
CA PRO A 202 -11.84 8.49 12.58
C PRO A 202 -12.10 9.88 13.13
N ARG A 203 -13.32 10.12 13.63
CA ARG A 203 -13.74 11.44 14.11
C ARG A 203 -12.93 11.92 15.32
N GLY A 204 -12.53 11.00 16.19
CA GLY A 204 -11.71 11.29 17.36
C GLY A 204 -10.24 11.58 17.08
N LEU A 205 -9.75 11.36 15.85
CA LEU A 205 -8.34 11.60 15.53
C LEU A 205 -8.09 13.05 15.08
N PRO A 206 -7.00 13.69 15.57
CA PRO A 206 -6.65 15.05 15.20
C PRO A 206 -6.34 15.15 13.71
N LEU A 207 -6.90 16.14 13.02
CA LEU A 207 -6.74 16.23 11.57
C LEU A 207 -5.27 16.41 11.18
N PRO A 208 -4.82 15.84 10.04
CA PRO A 208 -3.46 16.04 9.56
C PRO A 208 -3.13 17.53 9.43
N GLY A 209 -2.23 18.03 10.27
CA GLY A 209 -1.81 19.43 10.30
C GLY A 209 -2.16 20.19 11.59
N GLU A 210 -3.17 19.77 12.35
CA GLU A 210 -3.54 20.42 13.62
C GLU A 210 -2.44 20.24 14.69
N ALA A 211 -1.90 19.03 14.80
CA ALA A 211 -0.79 18.71 15.70
C ALA A 211 0.56 19.39 15.33
N ALA A 212 0.67 19.93 14.11
CA ALA A 212 1.82 20.74 13.68
C ALA A 212 1.62 22.22 14.06
N SER A 213 0.40 22.73 13.93
CA SER A 213 0.01 24.09 14.34
C SER A 213 0.08 24.29 15.86
N ALA A 214 -0.28 23.27 16.66
CA ALA A 214 -0.17 23.34 18.13
C ALA A 214 1.28 23.44 18.65
N ARG A 215 2.26 22.95 17.88
CA ARG A 215 3.69 23.00 18.22
C ARG A 215 4.41 24.28 17.80
N GLN A 216 3.77 25.15 17.03
CA GLN A 216 4.35 26.47 16.72
C GLN A 216 4.12 27.41 17.92
N PRO A 217 5.18 27.89 18.59
CA PRO A 217 5.02 28.90 19.62
C PRO A 217 4.35 30.12 18.98
N ARG A 218 3.18 30.50 19.50
CA ARG A 218 2.47 31.70 19.05
C ARG A 218 3.47 32.86 19.09
N PRO A 219 3.72 33.59 17.98
CA PRO A 219 4.56 34.78 18.04
C PRO A 219 3.91 35.71 19.07
N GLY A 220 4.66 35.98 20.14
CA GLY A 220 4.18 36.79 21.25
C GLY A 220 3.63 38.10 20.70
N THR A 221 2.41 38.42 21.10
CA THR A 221 1.86 39.77 20.97
C THR A 221 2.73 40.67 21.86
N ALA A 222 3.82 41.18 21.29
CA ALA A 222 4.57 42.28 21.88
C ALA A 222 3.63 43.48 21.92
N GLY A 223 3.28 43.89 23.15
CA GLY A 223 2.60 45.15 23.44
C GLY A 223 3.53 46.34 23.32
#